data_AF-A0A061F6P8-F1
#
_entry.id   AF-A0A061F6P8-F1
#
_cell.length_a   1.000
_cell.length_b   1.000
_cell.length_c   1.000
_cell.angle_alpha   90.00
_cell.angle_beta   90.00
_cell.angle_gamma   90.00
#
_symmetry.space_group_name_H-M   'P 1'
#
loop_
_entity.id
_entity.type
_entity.pdbx_description
1 polymer ?
#
loop_
_entity_poly.entity_id
_entity_poly.type
_entity_poly.pdbx_seq_one_letter_code
_entity_poly.pdbx_strand_id
1 'polypeptide(L)' 'MLLGLYYQLLHLQKLQKVERETKDNKENDQENQGQDEDMELPIFEPPTIARATDSFSMDIKLGEGGFGTVYK' A
#
# COMPACT_ATOMS: atom_id res chain seq x y z
N MET A 1 16.91 -21.00 -26.09
CA MET A 1 15.89 -20.09 -26.66
C MET A 1 14.52 -20.26 -26.00
N LEU A 2 13.96 -21.48 -25.95
CA LEU A 2 12.62 -21.73 -25.38
C LEU A 2 12.47 -21.37 -23.90
N LEU A 3 13.47 -21.70 -23.07
CA LEU A 3 13.46 -21.35 -21.63
C LEU A 3 13.43 -19.83 -21.40
N GLY A 4 14.13 -19.04 -22.23
CA GLY A 4 14.12 -17.59 -22.14
C GLY A 4 12.76 -16.99 -22.50
N LEU A 5 12.13 -17.49 -23.57
CA LEU A 5 10.77 -17.10 -23.94
C LEU A 5 9.75 -17.47 -22.85
N TYR A 6 9.91 -18.63 -22.22
CA TYR A 6 9.08 -19.06 -21.08
C TYR A 6 9.27 -18.16 -19.84
N TYR A 7 10.51 -17.81 -19.49
CA TYR A 7 10.79 -16.86 -18.41
C TYR A 7 10.24 -15.45 -18.70
N GLN A 8 10.35 -15.00 -19.96
CA GLN A 8 9.75 -13.73 -20.40
C GLN A 8 8.22 -13.77 -20.23
N LEU A 9 7.58 -14.86 -20.65
CA LEU A 9 6.13 -15.06 -20.50
C LEU A 9 5.70 -15.00 -19.02
N LEU A 10 6.43 -15.69 -18.14
CA LEU A 10 6.19 -15.66 -16.69
C LEU A 10 6.41 -14.26 -16.09
N HIS A 11 7.41 -13.51 -16.56
CA HIS A 11 7.69 -12.15 -16.11
C HIS A 11 6.55 -11.18 -16.46
N LEU A 12 5.99 -11.28 -17.68
CA LEU A 12 4.86 -10.44 -18.09
C LEU A 12 3.57 -10.76 -17.33
N GLN A 13 3.32 -12.04 -17.02
CA GLN A 13 2.15 -12.45 -16.24
C GLN A 13 2.18 -11.91 -14.79
N LYS A 14 3.37 -11.78 -14.17
CA LYS A 14 3.52 -11.22 -12.83
C LYS A 14 3.19 -9.71 -12.77
N LEU A 15 3.58 -8.96 -13.80
CA LEU A 15 3.31 -7.51 -13.87
C LEU A 15 1.81 -7.20 -13.98
N GLN A 16 1.05 -8.01 -14.72
CA GLN A 16 -0.40 -7.87 -14.85
C GLN A 16 -1.19 -8.21 -13.58
N LYS A 17 -0.57 -8.95 -12.63
CA LYS A 17 -1.20 -9.29 -11.34
C LYS A 17 -0.97 -8.19 -10.30
N VAL A 18 0.24 -7.62 -10.28
CA VAL A 18 0.62 -6.48 -9.43
C VAL A 18 -0.29 -5.27 -9.69
N GLU A 19 -0.67 -5.02 -10.95
CA GLU A 19 -1.55 -3.90 -11.32
C GLU A 19 -3.04 -4.12 -10.96
N ARG A 20 -3.48 -5.38 -10.83
CA ARG A 20 -4.86 -5.70 -10.41
C ARG A 20 -5.04 -5.60 -8.90
N GLU A 21 -4.01 -5.97 -8.14
CA GLU A 21 -3.98 -5.81 -6.69
C GLU A 21 -4.04 -4.32 -6.26
N THR A 22 -3.61 -3.39 -7.11
CA THR A 22 -3.75 -1.93 -6.88
C THR A 22 -5.11 -1.34 -7.28
N LYS A 23 -5.97 -2.07 -8.01
CA LYS A 23 -7.24 -1.54 -8.53
C LYS A 23 -8.47 -1.92 -7.70
N ASP A 24 -8.42 -3.01 -6.95
CA ASP A 24 -9.57 -3.48 -6.13
C ASP A 24 -9.83 -2.64 -4.86
N ASN A 25 -8.92 -1.72 -4.48
CA ASN A 25 -9.12 -0.84 -3.32
C ASN A 25 -9.78 0.51 -3.64
N LYS A 26 -10.20 0.74 -4.89
CA LYS A 26 -10.77 2.04 -5.32
C LYS A 26 -12.30 2.08 -5.41
N GLU A 27 -12.98 1.00 -5.03
CA GLU A 27 -14.45 0.88 -5.14
C GLU A 27 -15.08 0.55 -3.78
N ASN A 28 -14.98 1.45 -2.78
CA ASN A 28 -15.82 1.38 -1.58
C ASN A 28 -16.09 2.74 -0.90
N ASP A 29 -16.01 3.86 -1.63
CA ASP A 29 -16.21 5.21 -1.07
C ASP A 29 -17.59 5.81 -1.37
N GLN A 30 -18.63 5.00 -1.63
CA GLN A 30 -19.97 5.56 -1.84
C GLN A 30 -21.07 4.68 -1.24
N GLU A 31 -21.26 4.74 0.08
CA GLU A 31 -22.59 4.85 0.70
C GLU A 31 -22.48 4.97 2.23
N ASN A 32 -22.35 6.20 2.73
CA ASN A 32 -22.94 6.53 4.02
C ASN A 32 -23.39 8.00 4.01
N GLN A 33 -24.60 8.23 3.50
CA GLN A 33 -25.30 9.49 3.71
C GLN A 33 -25.91 9.46 5.13
N GLY A 34 -25.10 9.71 6.14
CA GLY A 34 -25.50 9.88 7.53
C GLY A 34 -24.83 11.14 8.08
N GLN A 35 -25.63 12.12 8.49
CA GLN A 35 -25.16 13.40 8.99
C GLN A 35 -24.39 13.21 10.30
N ASP A 36 -23.07 13.41 10.32
CA ASP A 36 -22.23 13.79 11.48
C ASP A 36 -20.77 13.96 11.02
N GLU A 37 -20.36 15.19 10.63
CA GLU A 37 -18.96 15.61 10.36
C GLU A 37 -17.95 14.48 10.02
N ASP A 38 -18.23 13.73 8.95
CA ASP A 38 -17.38 12.62 8.50
C ASP A 38 -16.06 13.19 7.96
N MET A 39 -15.07 13.24 8.84
CA MET A 39 -13.70 13.63 8.52
C MET A 39 -13.12 12.54 7.62
N GLU A 40 -13.22 12.74 6.29
CA GLU A 40 -12.61 11.85 5.30
C GLU A 40 -11.14 11.60 5.68
N LEU A 41 -10.82 10.38 6.10
CA LEU A 41 -9.46 10.03 6.46
C LEU A 41 -8.64 9.92 5.17
N PRO A 42 -7.48 10.59 5.09
CA PRO A 42 -6.64 10.48 3.91
C PRO A 42 -6.12 9.04 3.77
N ILE A 43 -6.39 8.43 2.61
CA ILE A 43 -5.88 7.12 2.26
C ILE A 43 -4.48 7.27 1.66
N PHE A 44 -3.49 6.60 2.26
CA PHE A 44 -2.11 6.62 1.80
C PHE A 44 -1.73 5.30 1.14
N GLU A 45 -1.11 5.40 -0.03
CA GLU A 45 -0.51 4.25 -0.70
C GLU A 45 0.70 3.73 0.09
N PRO A 46 0.95 2.40 0.12
CA PRO A 46 2.09 1.82 0.84
C PRO A 46 3.46 2.45 0.53
N PRO A 47 3.78 2.83 -0.73
CA PRO A 47 5.03 3.54 -1.04
C PRO A 47 5.14 4.92 -0.39
N THR A 48 4.01 5.60 -0.17
CA THR A 48 3.98 6.90 0.52
C THR A 48 4.39 6.73 1.99
N ILE A 49 3.82 5.72 2.65
CA ILE A 49 4.16 5.39 4.04
C ILE A 49 5.63 4.99 4.16
N ALA A 50 6.11 4.10 3.28
CA ALA A 50 7.50 3.68 3.26
C ALA A 50 8.47 4.85 3.05
N ARG A 51 8.13 5.82 2.19
CA ARG A 51 8.97 7.02 2.00
C ARG A 51 8.95 7.93 3.22
N ALA A 52 7.79 8.09 3.87
CA ALA A 52 7.68 8.90 5.08
C ALA A 52 8.49 8.30 6.23
N THR A 53 8.50 6.97 6.34
CA THR A 53 9.19 6.27 7.43
C THR A 53 10.64 5.87 7.13
N ASP A 54 11.23 6.36 6.02
CA ASP A 54 12.53 5.89 5.51
C ASP A 54 12.64 4.35 5.52
N SER A 55 11.63 3.70 4.95
CA SER A 55 11.43 2.25 4.94
C SER A 55 11.40 1.62 6.34
N PHE A 56 10.74 2.30 7.29
CA PHE A 56 10.67 1.91 8.70
C PHE A 56 12.04 1.86 9.39
N SER A 57 12.91 2.83 9.07
CA SER A 57 14.22 2.94 9.68
C SER A 57 14.13 3.11 11.20
N MET A 58 15.01 2.44 11.94
CA MET A 58 15.11 2.57 13.38
C MET A 58 15.59 3.96 13.81
N ASP A 59 16.25 4.70 12.92
CA ASP A 59 16.77 6.05 13.19
C ASP A 59 15.63 7.07 13.38
N ILE A 60 14.45 6.80 12.84
CA ILE A 60 13.26 7.65 12.97
C ILE A 60 12.19 7.04 13.92
N LYS A 61 12.52 5.92 14.58
CA LYS A 61 11.65 5.34 15.60
C LYS A 61 11.58 6.28 16.81
N LEU A 62 10.37 6.65 17.18
CA LEU A 62 10.09 7.47 18.36
C LEU A 62 9.97 6.61 19.63
N GLY A 63 9.46 5.38 19.50
CA GLY A 63 9.32 4.48 20.64
C GLY A 63 8.53 3.22 20.32
N GLU A 64 8.39 2.36 21.33
CA GLU A 64 7.57 1.16 21.29
C GLU A 64 6.92 0.91 22.66
N GLY A 65 5.66 0.50 22.65
CA GLY A 65 4.89 0.23 23.87
C GLY A 65 3.51 -0.36 23.55
N GLY A 66 2.52 -0.10 24.41
CA GLY A 66 1.15 -0.64 24.24
C GLY A 66 0.42 -0.19 22.96
N PHE A 67 0.95 0.83 22.28
CA PHE A 67 0.46 1.31 20.98
C PHE A 67 1.23 0.73 19.78
N GLY A 68 2.20 -0.15 20.01
CA GLY A 68 3.11 -0.66 18.99
C GLY A 68 4.29 0.27 18.73
N THR A 69 4.94 0.10 17.58
CA THR A 69 6.07 0.93 17.17
C THR A 69 5.58 2.24 16.56
N VAL A 70 6.16 3.36 17.00
CA VAL A 70 5.84 4.70 16.51
C VAL A 70 7.05 5.25 15.76
N TYR A 71 6.81 5.74 14.54
CA TYR A 71 7.80 6.39 13.70
C TYR A 71 7.47 7.89 13.59
N LYS A 72 8.49 8.71 13.33
CA LYS A 72 8.36 10.15 13.11
C LYS A 72 7.62 10.48 11.82
#